data_AF-A0A7C9P3G0-F1
#
_entry.id   AF-A0A7C9P3G0-F1
#
_cell.length_a   1.000
_cell.length_b   1.000
_cell.length_c   1.000
_cell.angle_alpha   90.00
_cell.angle_beta   90.00
_cell.angle_gamma   90.00
#
_symmetry.space_group_name_H-M   'P 1'
#
loop_
_entity.id
_entity.type
_entity.pdbx_description
1 polymer ?
#
loop_
_entity_poly.entity_id
_entity_poly.type
_entity_poly.pdbx_seq_one_letter_code
_entity_poly.pdbx_strand_id
1 'polypeptide(L)'
;MDGLHQQLGPRLHEARLRLALARPLAEAALAGVSGKGGLAAMSGWIPQRLLSALRDTLEARFHGCYWLDMREPSPGEMAEVPSLMRYPAWLKPFVPMVKSYGVPRYGEFDPTLPFALTYLLLFGAMFGDVGHGAVILLLAAALYRRLGRMAWVGMAAGAASIGFGLLYGSIFGYEDIIEPIWLSPLHDPVRVLTLAVVFGIGFIAFTLLANSWNRWVSGQIGKALFDSNGLAGL
;
A
#
# COMPACT_ATOMS: atom_id res chain seq x y z
N MET A 1 -33.30 -24.69 22.19
CA MET A 1 -33.20 -23.54 21.26
C MET A 1 -32.28 -23.84 20.07
N ASP A 2 -31.67 -25.02 20.02
CA ASP A 2 -30.66 -25.42 19.01
C ASP A 2 -31.23 -25.84 17.65
N GLY A 3 -32.48 -26.33 17.62
CA GLY A 3 -33.16 -26.73 16.38
C GLY A 3 -33.47 -25.56 15.43
N LEU A 4 -33.75 -24.37 15.98
CA LEU A 4 -33.95 -23.15 15.20
C LEU A 4 -32.64 -22.65 14.57
N HIS A 5 -31.52 -22.75 15.30
CA HIS A 5 -30.20 -22.37 14.78
C HIS A 5 -29.76 -23.29 13.63
N GLN A 6 -30.02 -24.60 13.70
CA GLN A 6 -29.69 -25.54 12.63
C GLN A 6 -30.54 -25.34 11.36
N GLN A 7 -31.83 -24.99 11.49
CA GLN A 7 -32.71 -24.77 10.33
C GLN A 7 -32.56 -23.36 9.71
N LEU A 8 -32.44 -22.31 10.53
CA LEU A 8 -32.40 -20.92 10.06
C LEU A 8 -30.98 -20.43 9.79
N GLY A 9 -29.95 -21.01 10.44
CA GLY A 9 -28.55 -20.65 10.25
C GLY A 9 -28.10 -20.58 8.79
N PRO A 10 -28.29 -21.63 7.96
CA PRO A 10 -27.89 -21.61 6.56
C PRO A 10 -28.68 -20.58 5.73
N ARG A 11 -29.99 -20.45 5.98
CA ARG A 11 -30.85 -19.47 5.27
C ARG A 11 -30.49 -18.02 5.62
N LEU A 12 -30.17 -17.74 6.87
CA LEU A 12 -29.69 -16.43 7.32
C LEU A 12 -28.31 -16.11 6.75
N HIS A 13 -27.43 -17.11 6.67
CA HIS A 13 -26.11 -16.94 6.03
C HIS A 13 -26.24 -16.61 4.54
N GLU A 14 -27.10 -17.32 3.82
CA GLU A 14 -27.39 -17.06 2.41
C GLU A 14 -28.05 -15.69 2.20
N ALA A 15 -29.04 -15.34 3.02
CA ALA A 15 -29.68 -14.02 2.95
C ALA A 15 -28.68 -12.89 3.23
N ARG A 16 -27.81 -13.06 4.23
CA ARG A 16 -26.74 -12.11 4.54
C ARG A 16 -25.73 -11.99 3.40
N LEU A 17 -25.35 -13.10 2.77
CA LEU A 17 -24.47 -13.11 1.59
C LEU A 17 -25.10 -12.37 0.42
N ARG A 18 -26.37 -12.66 0.10
CA ARG A 18 -27.10 -11.98 -0.98
C ARG A 18 -27.22 -10.48 -0.72
N LEU A 19 -27.56 -10.07 0.51
CA LEU A 19 -27.61 -8.66 0.89
C LEU A 19 -26.22 -8.01 0.81
N ALA A 20 -25.17 -8.70 1.28
CA ALA A 20 -23.80 -8.19 1.22
C ALA A 20 -23.31 -8.01 -0.24
N LEU A 21 -23.70 -8.90 -1.15
CA LEU A 21 -23.37 -8.81 -2.57
C LEU A 21 -24.24 -7.79 -3.32
N ALA A 22 -25.51 -7.64 -2.94
CA ALA A 22 -26.45 -6.72 -3.58
C ALA A 22 -26.24 -5.26 -3.16
N ARG A 23 -25.80 -5.02 -1.91
CA ARG A 23 -25.57 -3.67 -1.37
C ARG A 23 -24.68 -2.78 -2.25
N PRO A 24 -23.46 -3.19 -2.66
CA PRO A 24 -22.61 -2.35 -3.50
C PRO A 24 -23.22 -2.08 -4.88
N LEU A 25 -23.99 -3.03 -5.42
CA LEU A 25 -24.72 -2.84 -6.68
C LEU A 25 -25.87 -1.84 -6.53
N ALA A 26 -26.59 -1.89 -5.40
CA ALA A 26 -27.65 -0.93 -5.09
C ALA A 26 -27.10 0.47 -4.82
N GLU A 27 -26.00 0.59 -4.10
CA GLU A 27 -25.31 1.87 -3.88
C GLU A 27 -24.78 2.45 -5.20
N ALA A 28 -24.18 1.62 -6.07
CA ALA A 28 -23.76 2.03 -7.41
C ALA A 28 -24.95 2.45 -8.29
N ALA A 29 -26.07 1.72 -8.21
CA ALA A 29 -27.28 2.07 -8.93
C ALA A 29 -27.87 3.41 -8.46
N LEU A 30 -27.92 3.65 -7.14
CA LEU A 30 -28.42 4.92 -6.59
C LEU A 30 -27.52 6.11 -6.94
N ALA A 31 -26.20 5.91 -6.98
CA ALA A 31 -25.25 6.99 -7.23
C ALA A 31 -25.11 7.35 -8.72
N GLY A 32 -25.27 6.37 -9.62
CA GLY A 32 -24.91 6.54 -11.03
C GLY A 32 -26.00 6.17 -12.03
N VAL A 33 -27.09 5.51 -11.61
CA VAL A 33 -28.14 5.06 -12.54
C VAL A 33 -29.35 5.97 -12.48
N SER A 34 -29.68 6.57 -13.61
CA SER A 34 -30.93 7.31 -13.82
C SER A 34 -31.70 6.69 -14.96
N GLY A 35 -33.02 6.62 -14.87
CA GLY A 35 -33.85 6.00 -15.90
C GLY A 35 -35.19 6.69 -16.05
N LYS A 36 -35.64 6.80 -17.30
CA LYS A 36 -36.98 7.29 -17.64
C LYS A 36 -37.57 6.45 -18.76
N GLY A 37 -38.63 5.70 -18.47
CA GLY A 37 -39.23 4.76 -19.42
C GLY A 37 -38.31 3.56 -19.69
N GLY A 38 -38.06 3.26 -20.96
CA GLY A 38 -37.18 2.15 -21.39
C GLY A 38 -35.69 2.50 -21.47
N LEU A 39 -35.29 3.73 -21.14
CA LEU A 39 -33.90 4.19 -21.17
C LEU A 39 -33.34 4.26 -19.76
N ALA A 40 -32.16 3.66 -19.57
CA ALA A 40 -31.36 3.77 -18.36
C ALA A 40 -29.97 4.30 -18.73
N ALA A 41 -29.52 5.35 -18.03
CA ALA A 41 -28.19 5.90 -18.12
C ALA A 41 -27.42 5.54 -16.85
N MET A 42 -26.17 5.08 -17.00
CA MET A 42 -25.28 4.77 -15.90
C MET A 42 -23.98 5.56 -16.04
N SER A 43 -23.57 6.29 -15.00
CA SER A 43 -22.29 6.99 -14.94
C SER A 43 -21.39 6.39 -13.84
N GLY A 44 -20.08 6.41 -14.06
CA GLY A 44 -19.11 5.89 -13.11
C GLY A 44 -17.67 5.92 -13.62
N TRP A 45 -16.73 5.59 -12.74
CA TRP A 45 -15.30 5.57 -13.04
C TRP A 45 -14.84 4.16 -13.40
N ILE A 46 -14.12 4.03 -14.52
CA ILE A 46 -13.48 2.78 -14.92
C ILE A 46 -12.00 3.00 -15.24
N PRO A 47 -11.10 2.09 -14.84
CA PRO A 47 -9.71 2.11 -15.30
C PRO A 47 -9.64 1.96 -16.82
N GLN A 48 -8.89 2.83 -17.50
CA GLN A 48 -8.75 2.83 -18.97
C GLN A 48 -8.42 1.46 -19.57
N ARG A 49 -7.60 0.66 -18.86
CA ARG A 49 -7.21 -0.71 -19.29
C ARG A 49 -8.36 -1.73 -19.32
N LEU A 50 -9.46 -1.49 -18.59
CA LEU A 50 -10.63 -2.38 -18.54
C LEU A 50 -11.69 -1.97 -19.57
N LEU A 51 -11.44 -0.92 -20.36
CA LEU A 51 -12.37 -0.40 -21.35
C LEU A 51 -12.70 -1.42 -22.44
N SER A 52 -11.70 -2.15 -22.94
CA SER A 52 -11.90 -3.19 -23.96
C SER A 52 -12.83 -4.29 -23.44
N ALA A 53 -12.51 -4.84 -22.26
CA ALA A 53 -13.32 -5.86 -21.62
C ALA A 53 -14.76 -5.39 -21.32
N LEU A 54 -14.95 -4.12 -20.95
CA LEU A 54 -16.28 -3.55 -20.76
C LEU A 54 -17.06 -3.52 -22.08
N ARG A 55 -16.45 -3.04 -23.16
CA ARG A 55 -17.09 -2.99 -24.49
C ARG A 55 -17.51 -4.37 -24.96
N ASP A 56 -16.64 -5.37 -24.83
CA ASP A 56 -16.96 -6.75 -25.21
C ASP A 56 -18.15 -7.30 -24.41
N THR A 57 -18.22 -6.97 -23.12
CA THR A 57 -19.31 -7.39 -22.23
C THR A 57 -20.63 -6.71 -22.58
N LEU A 58 -20.60 -5.41 -22.91
CA LEU A 58 -21.78 -4.65 -23.31
C LEU A 58 -22.34 -5.15 -24.65
N GLU A 59 -21.46 -5.38 -25.63
CA GLU A 59 -21.83 -5.91 -26.94
C GLU A 59 -22.49 -7.29 -26.81
N ALA A 60 -21.91 -8.19 -26.02
CA ALA A 60 -22.45 -9.53 -25.81
C ALA A 60 -23.81 -9.55 -25.09
N ARG A 61 -24.12 -8.56 -24.26
CA ARG A 61 -25.34 -8.51 -23.44
C ARG A 61 -26.47 -7.70 -24.06
N PHE A 62 -26.13 -6.60 -24.73
CA PHE A 62 -27.09 -5.63 -25.26
C PHE A 62 -27.16 -5.63 -26.78
N HIS A 63 -26.33 -6.40 -27.48
CA HIS A 63 -26.39 -6.60 -28.93
C HIS A 63 -26.45 -5.27 -29.71
N GLY A 64 -25.58 -4.32 -29.36
CA GLY A 64 -25.54 -2.99 -29.98
C GLY A 64 -26.56 -1.97 -29.45
N CYS A 65 -27.50 -2.36 -28.59
CA CYS A 65 -28.47 -1.43 -27.96
C CYS A 65 -27.88 -0.67 -26.77
N TYR A 66 -26.71 -0.04 -26.93
CA TYR A 66 -26.10 0.81 -25.90
C TYR A 66 -25.36 2.00 -26.52
N TRP A 67 -25.26 3.09 -25.76
CA TRP A 67 -24.39 4.22 -26.07
C TRP A 67 -23.37 4.36 -24.95
N LEU A 68 -22.08 4.44 -25.30
CA LEU A 68 -20.99 4.60 -24.34
C LEU A 68 -20.24 5.91 -24.63
N ASP A 69 -20.34 6.86 -23.71
CA ASP A 69 -19.55 8.08 -23.71
C ASP A 69 -18.40 7.98 -22.70
N MET A 70 -17.23 8.51 -23.06
CA MET A 70 -16.00 8.37 -22.30
C MET A 70 -15.25 9.70 -22.28
N ARG A 71 -14.92 10.18 -21.08
CA ARG A 71 -14.11 11.38 -20.89
C ARG A 71 -13.03 11.15 -19.84
N GLU A 72 -11.92 11.85 -19.99
CA GLU A 72 -10.91 11.93 -18.94
C GLU A 72 -11.40 12.84 -17.80
N PRO A 73 -10.94 12.61 -16.55
CA PRO A 73 -11.31 13.45 -15.43
C PRO A 73 -10.83 14.89 -15.63
N SER A 74 -11.69 15.87 -15.36
CA SER A 74 -11.27 17.27 -15.36
C SER A 74 -10.48 17.61 -14.07
N PRO A 75 -9.68 18.70 -14.05
CA PRO A 75 -8.90 19.06 -12.86
C PRO A 75 -9.71 19.27 -11.58
N GLY A 76 -10.96 19.74 -11.71
CA GLY A 76 -11.87 19.92 -10.56
C GLY A 76 -12.43 18.61 -10.00
N GLU A 77 -12.41 17.53 -10.77
CA GLU A 77 -12.98 16.23 -10.41
C GLU A 77 -11.94 15.25 -9.87
N MET A 78 -10.64 15.60 -9.92
CA MET A 78 -9.56 14.72 -9.45
C MET A 78 -9.73 14.22 -8.00
N ALA A 79 -10.41 15.00 -7.15
CA ALA A 79 -10.70 14.62 -5.77
C ALA A 79 -11.78 13.51 -5.66
N GLU A 80 -12.65 13.39 -6.64
CA GLU A 80 -13.74 12.41 -6.69
C GLU A 80 -13.34 11.12 -7.44
N VAL A 81 -12.23 11.16 -8.20
CA VAL A 81 -11.70 10.01 -8.92
C VAL A 81 -11.16 8.97 -7.93
N PRO A 82 -11.63 7.71 -7.98
CA PRO A 82 -11.09 6.65 -7.13
C PRO A 82 -9.63 6.32 -7.45
N SER A 83 -8.79 6.25 -6.43
CA SER A 83 -7.39 5.83 -6.57
C SER A 83 -7.27 4.30 -6.69
N LEU A 84 -6.76 3.81 -7.83
CA LEU A 84 -6.51 2.39 -8.06
C LEU A 84 -5.04 2.10 -8.30
N MET A 85 -4.31 1.78 -7.23
CA MET A 85 -2.89 1.42 -7.30
C MET A 85 -2.69 -0.09 -7.48
N ARG A 86 -1.72 -0.47 -8.32
CA ARG A 86 -1.29 -1.87 -8.51
C ARG A 86 0.11 -2.05 -7.96
N TYR A 87 0.24 -3.01 -7.06
CA TYR A 87 1.51 -3.32 -6.40
C TYR A 87 2.06 -4.66 -6.89
N PRO A 88 3.40 -4.78 -7.05
CA PRO A 88 4.04 -6.07 -7.26
C PRO A 88 3.83 -6.98 -6.05
N ALA A 89 4.00 -8.29 -6.25
CA ALA A 89 3.66 -9.30 -5.24
C ALA A 89 4.41 -9.15 -3.91
N TRP A 90 5.66 -8.67 -3.95
CA TRP A 90 6.49 -8.46 -2.76
C TRP A 90 6.13 -7.20 -1.97
N LEU A 91 5.53 -6.19 -2.62
CA LEU A 91 5.18 -4.90 -1.99
C LEU A 91 3.77 -4.92 -1.38
N LYS A 92 2.91 -5.78 -1.94
CA LYS A 92 1.55 -6.08 -1.48
C LYS A 92 1.37 -6.24 0.04
N PRO A 93 2.30 -6.83 0.82
CA PRO A 93 2.20 -6.95 2.27
C PRO A 93 2.36 -5.64 3.04
N PHE A 94 3.10 -4.66 2.48
CA PHE A 94 3.34 -3.35 3.11
C PHE A 94 2.18 -2.37 2.87
N VAL A 95 1.39 -2.58 1.81
CA VAL A 95 0.26 -1.71 1.43
C VAL A 95 -0.71 -1.41 2.58
N PRO A 96 -1.15 -2.38 3.42
CA PRO A 96 -2.07 -2.07 4.51
C PRO A 96 -1.46 -1.15 5.59
N MET A 97 -0.14 -1.22 5.81
CA MET A 97 0.57 -0.34 6.74
C MET A 97 0.61 1.10 6.24
N VAL A 98 0.70 1.29 4.93
CA VAL A 98 0.65 2.63 4.33
C VAL A 98 -0.78 3.16 4.34
N LYS A 99 -1.75 2.30 3.99
CA LYS A 99 -3.17 2.66 3.94
C LYS A 99 -3.76 3.04 5.29
N SER A 100 -3.18 2.61 6.41
CA SER A 100 -3.62 3.05 7.74
C SER A 100 -3.35 4.54 7.99
N TYR A 101 -2.39 5.14 7.28
CA TYR A 101 -2.14 6.59 7.35
C TYR A 101 -3.00 7.38 6.36
N GLY A 102 -3.40 6.76 5.25
CA GLY A 102 -4.28 7.36 4.26
C GLY A 102 -4.16 6.69 2.90
N VAL A 103 -5.13 6.95 2.03
CA VAL A 103 -5.07 6.54 0.63
C VAL A 103 -4.59 7.73 -0.19
N PRO A 104 -3.52 7.60 -1.01
CA PRO A 104 -3.06 8.69 -1.87
C PRO A 104 -4.16 9.08 -2.84
N ARG A 105 -4.29 10.38 -3.12
CA ARG A 105 -5.26 10.87 -4.10
C ARG A 105 -4.84 10.50 -5.53
N TYR A 106 -5.78 10.61 -6.45
CA TYR A 106 -5.50 10.37 -7.85
C TYR A 106 -4.42 11.34 -8.36
N GLY A 107 -3.37 10.79 -8.98
CA GLY A 107 -2.23 11.57 -9.49
C GLY A 107 -1.13 11.90 -8.46
N GLU A 108 -1.30 11.53 -7.19
CA GLU A 108 -0.24 11.70 -6.18
C GLU A 108 0.82 10.59 -6.25
N PHE A 109 2.05 10.94 -5.85
CA PHE A 109 3.15 10.00 -5.66
C PHE A 109 2.79 8.95 -4.59
N ASP A 110 3.01 7.68 -4.93
CA ASP A 110 2.72 6.55 -4.05
C ASP A 110 3.90 6.32 -3.07
N PRO A 111 3.71 6.53 -1.75
CA PRO A 111 4.76 6.35 -0.76
C PRO A 111 5.04 4.88 -0.44
N THR A 112 4.30 3.91 -1.00
CA THR A 112 4.40 2.51 -0.60
C THR A 112 5.78 1.90 -0.88
N LEU A 113 6.35 2.18 -2.05
CA LEU A 113 7.67 1.68 -2.42
C LEU A 113 8.78 2.23 -1.52
N PRO A 114 8.94 3.57 -1.36
CA PRO A 114 9.96 4.09 -0.46
C PRO A 114 9.72 3.67 0.98
N PHE A 115 8.46 3.58 1.44
CA PHE A 115 8.14 3.08 2.78
C PHE A 115 8.62 1.64 3.00
N ALA A 116 8.37 0.73 2.07
CA ALA A 116 8.79 -0.66 2.23
C ALA A 116 10.32 -0.80 2.28
N LEU A 117 11.04 -0.06 1.44
CA LEU A 117 12.50 -0.07 1.41
C LEU A 117 13.10 0.51 2.69
N THR A 118 12.61 1.67 3.14
CA THR A 118 13.12 2.32 4.35
C THR A 118 12.73 1.56 5.60
N TYR A 119 11.54 0.97 5.66
CA TYR A 119 11.13 0.08 6.73
C TYR A 119 12.10 -1.10 6.88
N LEU A 120 12.41 -1.80 5.79
CA LEU A 120 13.33 -2.95 5.83
C LEU A 120 14.75 -2.53 6.21
N LEU A 121 15.22 -1.40 5.67
CA LEU A 121 16.55 -0.87 5.97
C LEU A 121 16.67 -0.45 7.44
N LEU A 122 15.72 0.33 7.95
CA LEU A 122 15.74 0.82 9.33
C LEU A 122 15.52 -0.31 10.33
N PHE A 123 14.62 -1.25 10.03
CA PHE A 123 14.43 -2.44 10.87
C PHE A 123 15.71 -3.27 10.93
N GLY A 124 16.34 -3.51 9.78
CA GLY A 124 17.59 -4.25 9.69
C GLY A 124 18.71 -3.57 10.47
N ALA A 125 18.90 -2.26 10.28
CA ALA A 125 19.93 -1.48 10.97
C ALA A 125 19.69 -1.40 12.49
N MET A 126 18.43 -1.34 12.95
CA MET A 126 18.10 -1.24 14.38
C MET A 126 18.21 -2.58 15.09
N PHE A 127 17.81 -3.67 14.44
CA PHE A 127 17.78 -5.00 15.06
C PHE A 127 19.09 -5.78 14.85
N GLY A 128 19.71 -5.64 13.67
CA GLY A 128 21.13 -5.87 13.42
C GLY A 128 21.78 -7.12 13.99
N ASP A 129 21.09 -8.27 14.01
CA ASP A 129 21.59 -9.50 14.62
C ASP A 129 21.21 -10.72 13.78
N VAL A 130 22.19 -11.58 13.48
CA VAL A 130 22.00 -12.79 12.68
C VAL A 130 21.11 -13.82 13.38
N GLY A 131 21.35 -14.05 14.68
CA GLY A 131 20.62 -15.03 15.47
C GLY A 131 19.16 -14.64 15.68
N HIS A 132 18.93 -13.43 16.17
CA HIS A 132 17.58 -12.93 16.38
C HIS A 132 16.84 -12.73 15.04
N GLY A 133 17.51 -12.25 13.99
CA GLY A 133 16.96 -12.15 12.65
C GLY A 133 16.53 -13.51 12.08
N ALA A 134 17.32 -14.57 12.29
CA ALA A 134 16.99 -15.93 11.91
C ALA A 134 15.76 -16.46 12.67
N VAL A 135 15.66 -16.20 13.98
CA VAL A 135 14.47 -16.57 14.77
C VAL A 135 13.22 -15.88 14.23
N ILE A 136 13.28 -14.57 13.92
CA ILE A 136 12.16 -13.83 13.34
C ILE A 136 11.75 -14.41 11.98
N LEU A 137 12.73 -14.69 11.12
CA LEU A 137 12.49 -15.27 9.79
C LEU A 137 11.80 -16.63 9.90
N LEU A 138 12.34 -17.52 10.75
CA LEU A 138 11.80 -18.87 10.98
C LEU A 138 10.40 -18.83 11.59
N LEU A 139 10.17 -17.95 12.58
CA LEU A 139 8.88 -17.80 13.21
C LEU A 139 7.84 -17.25 12.23
N ALA A 140 8.21 -16.26 11.40
CA ALA A 140 7.36 -15.72 10.36
C ALA A 140 7.02 -16.78 9.29
N ALA A 141 8.00 -17.59 8.89
CA ALA A 141 7.79 -18.70 7.96
C ALA A 141 6.86 -19.77 8.54
N ALA A 142 7.03 -20.15 9.82
CA ALA A 142 6.18 -21.11 10.50
C ALA A 142 4.73 -20.63 10.62
N LEU A 143 4.54 -19.33 10.87
CA LEU A 143 3.23 -18.69 11.01
C LEU A 143 2.61 -18.26 9.67
N TYR A 144 3.24 -18.54 8.54
CA TYR A 144 2.77 -18.13 7.22
C TYR A 144 1.32 -18.54 6.93
N ARG A 145 0.93 -19.77 7.33
CA ARG A 145 -0.45 -20.26 7.14
C ARG A 145 -1.50 -19.48 7.93
N ARG A 146 -1.12 -18.88 9.06
CA ARG A 146 -2.02 -18.14 9.95
C ARG A 146 -2.05 -16.64 9.65
N LEU A 147 -0.90 -16.04 9.37
CA LEU A 147 -0.75 -14.60 9.12
C LEU A 147 -0.89 -14.23 7.63
N GLY A 148 -0.87 -15.22 6.74
CA GLY A 148 -0.97 -15.03 5.30
C GLY A 148 0.10 -14.05 4.80
N ARG A 149 -0.35 -13.00 4.11
CA ARG A 149 0.54 -12.00 3.50
C ARG A 149 1.39 -11.23 4.51
N MET A 150 0.96 -11.09 5.77
CA MET A 150 1.73 -10.35 6.78
C MET A 150 3.00 -11.06 7.22
N ALA A 151 3.03 -12.40 7.14
CA ALA A 151 4.24 -13.17 7.41
C ALA A 151 5.40 -12.80 6.47
N TRP A 152 5.09 -12.35 5.25
CA TRP A 152 6.11 -11.86 4.32
C TRP A 152 6.87 -10.64 4.84
N VAL A 153 6.18 -9.72 5.53
CA VAL A 153 6.83 -8.56 6.15
C VAL A 153 7.84 -9.03 7.19
N GLY A 154 7.45 -9.98 8.04
CA GLY A 154 8.33 -10.56 9.06
C GLY A 154 9.52 -11.32 8.46
N MET A 155 9.32 -12.09 7.39
CA MET A 155 10.41 -12.79 6.69
C MET A 155 11.39 -11.81 6.05
N ALA A 156 10.89 -10.76 5.39
CA ALA A 156 11.73 -9.73 4.78
C ALA A 156 12.49 -8.92 5.85
N ALA A 157 11.85 -8.58 6.96
CA ALA A 157 12.46 -7.88 8.09
C ALA A 157 13.53 -8.73 8.78
N GLY A 158 13.26 -10.02 9.00
CA GLY A 158 14.24 -10.97 9.52
C GLY A 158 15.44 -11.15 8.58
N ALA A 159 15.21 -11.26 7.27
CA ALA A 159 16.28 -11.32 6.28
C ALA A 159 17.13 -10.05 6.24
N ALA A 160 16.50 -8.87 6.32
CA ALA A 160 17.21 -7.60 6.42
C ALA A 160 18.05 -7.54 7.71
N SER A 161 17.51 -7.98 8.84
CA SER A 161 18.24 -8.03 10.10
C SER A 161 19.43 -8.99 10.07
N ILE A 162 19.31 -10.16 9.44
CA ILE A 162 20.44 -11.07 9.21
C ILE A 162 21.51 -10.37 8.38
N GLY A 163 21.11 -9.68 7.30
CA GLY A 163 22.04 -8.94 6.44
C GLY A 163 22.83 -7.87 7.21
N PHE A 164 22.15 -7.07 8.03
CA PHE A 164 22.81 -6.08 8.90
C PHE A 164 23.60 -6.71 10.04
N GLY A 165 23.13 -7.82 10.62
CA GLY A 165 23.87 -8.57 11.64
C GLY A 165 25.19 -9.12 11.11
N LEU A 166 25.24 -9.56 9.85
CA LEU A 166 26.49 -9.95 9.19
C LEU A 166 27.43 -8.76 8.97
N LEU A 167 26.88 -7.58 8.65
CA LEU A 167 27.68 -6.35 8.50
C LEU A 167 28.28 -5.88 9.83
N TYR A 168 27.56 -6.11 10.94
CA TYR A 168 27.97 -5.76 12.30
C TYR A 168 28.80 -6.85 12.99
N GLY A 169 28.82 -8.09 12.46
CA GLY A 169 29.49 -9.23 13.09
C GLY A 169 28.76 -9.77 14.33
N SER A 170 27.47 -9.48 14.50
CA SER A 170 26.70 -9.86 15.70
C SER A 170 25.87 -11.12 15.47
N ILE A 171 26.14 -12.17 16.26
CA ILE A 171 25.31 -13.39 16.34
C ILE A 171 24.77 -13.54 17.76
N PHE A 172 23.45 -13.43 17.97
CA PHE A 172 22.82 -13.56 19.29
C PHE A 172 23.44 -12.59 20.33
N GLY A 173 23.92 -11.42 19.90
CA GLY A 173 24.64 -10.47 20.72
C GLY A 173 26.09 -10.84 21.06
N TYR A 174 26.61 -11.97 20.55
CA TYR A 174 28.03 -12.30 20.61
C TYR A 174 28.76 -11.72 19.40
N GLU A 175 29.64 -10.75 19.64
CA GLU A 175 30.43 -10.06 18.63
C GLU A 175 31.87 -10.62 18.49
N ASP A 176 32.26 -11.57 19.35
CA ASP A 176 33.62 -12.17 19.39
C ASP A 176 33.82 -13.35 18.41
N ILE A 177 32.75 -13.79 17.74
CA ILE A 177 32.76 -15.02 16.92
C ILE A 177 33.00 -14.70 15.43
N ILE A 178 32.65 -13.49 14.98
CA ILE A 178 32.81 -13.03 13.60
C ILE A 178 33.45 -11.64 13.61
N GLU A 179 34.55 -11.48 12.87
CA GLU A 179 35.12 -10.15 12.64
C GLU A 179 34.10 -9.26 11.89
N PRO A 180 33.75 -8.08 12.43
CA PRO A 180 32.83 -7.17 11.78
C PRO A 180 33.38 -6.72 10.43
N ILE A 181 32.62 -7.00 9.35
CA ILE A 181 33.04 -6.67 7.98
C ILE A 181 32.95 -5.17 7.70
N TRP A 182 32.07 -4.43 8.40
CA TRP A 182 31.82 -3.01 8.10
C TRP A 182 31.82 -2.07 9.30
N LEU A 183 31.04 -2.34 10.35
CA LEU A 183 30.87 -1.37 11.45
C LEU A 183 30.40 -2.08 12.72
N SER A 184 31.15 -2.01 13.82
CA SER A 184 30.68 -2.52 15.12
C SER A 184 29.98 -1.40 15.88
N PRO A 185 28.67 -1.51 16.16
CA PRO A 185 27.93 -0.45 16.85
C PRO A 185 28.48 -0.13 18.25
N LEU A 186 29.10 -1.10 18.92
CA LEU A 186 29.68 -0.92 20.26
C LEU A 186 31.07 -0.27 20.27
N HIS A 187 31.87 -0.47 19.22
CA HIS A 187 33.22 0.11 19.15
C HIS A 187 33.20 1.57 18.68
N ASP A 188 32.27 1.92 17.79
CA ASP A 188 32.12 3.26 17.23
C ASP A 188 30.65 3.76 17.26
N PRO A 189 30.05 3.94 18.44
CA PRO A 189 28.65 4.38 18.56
C PRO A 189 28.41 5.75 17.92
N VAL A 190 29.42 6.62 17.92
CA VAL A 190 29.35 7.94 17.27
C VAL A 190 29.19 7.80 15.76
N ARG A 191 29.84 6.83 15.10
CA ARG A 191 29.70 6.62 13.65
C ARG A 191 28.32 6.13 13.26
N VAL A 192 27.75 5.20 14.04
CA VAL A 192 26.37 4.74 13.85
C VAL A 192 25.39 5.90 14.02
N LEU A 193 25.58 6.73 15.05
CA LEU A 193 24.77 7.92 15.28
C LEU A 193 24.88 8.92 14.12
N THR A 194 26.09 9.24 13.65
CA THR A 194 26.29 10.14 12.50
C THR A 194 25.60 9.59 11.25
N LEU A 195 25.74 8.29 10.96
CA LEU A 195 25.08 7.65 9.82
C LEU A 195 23.55 7.74 9.93
N ALA A 196 22.99 7.47 11.11
CA ALA A 196 21.55 7.56 11.36
C ALA A 196 21.03 8.99 11.18
N VAL A 197 21.76 10.00 11.67
CA VAL A 197 21.40 11.41 11.50
C VAL A 197 21.46 11.83 10.03
N VAL A 198 22.55 11.49 9.32
CA VAL A 198 22.70 11.81 7.89
C VAL A 198 21.60 11.14 7.06
N PHE A 199 21.31 9.86 7.33
CA PHE A 199 20.20 9.16 6.68
C PHE A 199 18.85 9.82 6.97
N GLY A 200 18.61 10.22 8.23
CA GLY A 200 17.38 10.93 8.62
C GLY A 200 17.19 12.26 7.89
N ILE A 201 18.24 13.09 7.83
CA ILE A 201 18.23 14.36 7.09
C ILE A 201 17.95 14.11 5.60
N GLY A 202 18.65 13.15 4.99
CA GLY A 202 18.44 12.79 3.59
C GLY A 202 17.03 12.25 3.31
N PHE A 203 16.47 11.47 4.23
CA PHE A 203 15.12 10.95 4.11
C PHE A 203 14.07 12.06 4.22
N ILE A 204 14.23 13.00 5.16
CA ILE A 204 13.36 14.17 5.27
C ILE A 204 13.43 14.99 3.98
N ALA A 205 14.63 15.28 3.47
CA ALA A 205 14.82 15.98 2.21
C ALA A 205 14.10 15.28 1.04
N PHE A 206 14.23 13.96 0.94
CA PHE A 206 13.52 13.16 -0.06
C PHE A 206 11.99 13.29 0.08
N THR A 207 11.44 13.23 1.30
CA THR A 207 9.99 13.39 1.50
C THR A 207 9.49 14.78 1.14
N LEU A 208 10.26 15.83 1.41
CA LEU A 208 9.95 17.21 1.01
C LEU A 208 9.97 17.38 -0.51
N LEU A 209 10.92 16.75 -1.21
CA LEU A 209 10.96 16.71 -2.68
C LEU A 209 9.73 15.99 -3.25
N ALA A 210 9.37 14.83 -2.69
CA ALA A 210 8.18 14.09 -3.11
C ALA A 210 6.89 14.89 -2.90
N ASN A 211 6.78 15.60 -1.78
CA ASN A 211 5.66 16.52 -1.51
C ASN A 211 5.62 17.68 -2.52
N SER A 212 6.78 18.27 -2.81
CA SER A 212 6.91 19.35 -3.80
C SER A 212 6.47 18.88 -5.19
N TRP A 213 6.87 17.66 -5.58
CA TRP A 213 6.44 17.03 -6.83
C TRP A 213 4.91 16.85 -6.88
N ASN A 214 4.29 16.33 -5.82
CA ASN A 214 2.84 16.17 -5.75
C ASN A 214 2.08 17.49 -5.93
N ARG A 215 2.60 18.57 -5.34
CA ARG A 215 2.00 19.91 -5.45
C ARG A 215 2.15 20.50 -6.85
N TRP A 216 3.26 20.22 -7.54
CA TRP A 216 3.43 20.58 -8.94
C TRP A 216 2.41 19.84 -9.82
N VAL A 217 2.33 18.51 -9.69
CA VAL A 217 1.38 17.69 -10.47
C VAL A 217 -0.07 18.12 -10.24
N SER A 218 -0.40 18.61 -9.04
CA SER A 218 -1.73 19.13 -8.69
C SER A 218 -2.03 20.56 -9.18
N GLY A 219 -1.13 21.19 -9.95
CA GLY A 219 -1.33 22.53 -10.51
C GLY A 219 -1.20 23.69 -9.51
N GLN A 220 -0.78 23.44 -8.26
CA GLN A 220 -0.64 24.45 -7.21
C GLN A 220 0.79 24.97 -7.09
N ILE A 221 1.33 25.47 -8.21
CA ILE A 221 2.75 25.84 -8.39
C ILE A 221 3.21 26.87 -7.33
N GLY A 222 2.37 27.84 -6.98
CA GLY A 222 2.69 28.86 -5.97
C GLY A 222 2.89 28.31 -4.55
N LYS A 223 2.16 27.25 -4.17
CA LYS A 223 2.33 26.58 -2.87
C LYS A 223 3.42 25.50 -2.88
N ALA A 224 3.85 25.04 -4.05
CA ALA A 224 4.95 24.09 -4.16
C ALA A 224 6.32 24.74 -3.90
N LEU A 225 6.48 26.01 -4.30
CA LEU A 225 7.73 26.76 -4.17
C LEU A 225 7.85 27.55 -2.85
N PHE A 226 6.75 28.12 -2.34
CA PHE A 226 6.80 29.09 -1.23
C PHE A 226 6.24 28.59 0.12
N ASP A 227 5.77 27.35 0.21
CA ASP A 227 5.29 26.81 1.49
C ASP A 227 6.45 26.20 2.30
N SER A 228 6.38 26.25 3.63
CA SER A 228 7.43 25.77 4.55
C SER A 228 7.70 24.27 4.42
N ASN A 229 6.77 23.53 3.80
CA ASN A 229 6.87 22.09 3.51
C ASN A 229 7.22 21.81 2.02
N GLY A 230 7.63 22.82 1.25
CA GLY A 230 8.04 22.73 -0.16
C GLY A 230 9.55 22.93 -0.36
N LEU A 231 9.99 23.38 -1.54
CA LEU A 231 11.42 23.63 -1.86
C LEU A 231 12.08 24.67 -0.93
N ALA A 232 11.32 25.61 -0.37
CA ALA A 232 11.82 26.60 0.57
C ALA A 232 12.12 26.03 1.98
N GLY A 233 11.69 24.80 2.27
CA GLY A 233 11.96 24.10 3.54
C GLY A 233 13.12 23.10 3.49
N LEU A 234 13.75 22.93 2.32
CA LEU A 234 15.00 22.17 2.10
C LEU A 234 16.23 23.05 2.39
#